data_AF-A0A3P7IGV8-F1
#
_entry.id   AF-A0A3P7IGV8-F1
#
_cell.length_a   1.000
_cell.length_b   1.000
_cell.length_c   1.000
_cell.angle_alpha   90.00
_cell.angle_beta   90.00
_cell.angle_gamma   90.00
#
_symmetry.space_group_name_H-M   'P 1'
#
loop_
_entity.id
_entity.type
_entity.pdbx_description
1 polymer ?
#
loop_
_entity_poly.entity_id
_entity_poly.type
_entity_poly.pdbx_seq_one_letter_code
_entity_poly.pdbx_strand_id
1 'polypeptide(L)'
;MMFIGFYVIMDPFVHGPWTQASFNIVENGPEACKKYWWRNLLYINNFFDVEENCYAVTWYLAVDTQLYFVAPIFLITLFISPIAGNPLH
;
A
#
# COMPACT_ATOMS: atom_id res chain seq x y z
N MET A 1 0.29 2.87 -9.85
CA MET A 1 1.56 3.19 -10.55
C MET A 1 1.56 4.55 -11.23
N MET A 2 0.52 4.92 -12.00
CA MET A 2 0.43 6.25 -12.62
C MET A 2 0.48 7.39 -11.58
N PHE A 3 -0.15 7.20 -10.41
CA PHE A 3 -0.09 8.15 -9.29
C PHE A 3 1.31 8.34 -8.70
N ILE A 4 2.14 7.30 -8.60
CA ILE A 4 3.52 7.41 -8.10
C ILE A 4 4.38 8.17 -9.10
N GLY A 5 4.24 7.88 -10.40
CA GLY A 5 4.95 8.61 -11.45
C GLY A 5 4.57 10.09 -11.49
N PHE A 6 3.27 10.40 -11.40
CA PHE A 6 2.80 11.77 -11.28
C PHE A 6 3.37 12.45 -10.03
N TYR A 7 3.37 11.78 -8.88
CA TYR A 7 3.89 12.33 -7.63
C TYR A 7 5.40 12.63 -7.69
N VAL A 8 6.22 11.72 -8.20
CA VAL A 8 7.66 11.92 -8.37
C VAL A 8 7.99 13.05 -9.36
N ILE A 9 7.18 13.21 -10.41
CA ILE A 9 7.36 14.26 -11.42
C ILE A 9 6.86 15.62 -10.91
N MET A 10 5.75 15.64 -10.17
CA MET A 10 5.13 16.87 -9.67
C MET A 10 5.74 17.38 -8.38
N ASP A 11 6.42 16.53 -7.61
CA ASP A 11 7.15 16.91 -6.40
C ASP A 11 7.96 18.22 -6.57
N PRO A 12 8.86 18.36 -7.56
CA PRO A 12 9.62 19.59 -7.79
C PRO A 12 8.79 20.84 -8.11
N PHE A 13 7.54 20.69 -8.54
CA PHE A 13 6.67 21.79 -8.92
C PHE A 13 5.67 22.19 -7.81
N VAL A 14 5.50 21.34 -6.80
CA VAL A 14 4.54 21.53 -5.70
C VAL A 14 5.26 21.92 -4.39
N HIS A 15 6.56 22.24 -4.43
CA HIS A 15 7.34 22.70 -3.27
C HIS A 15 6.87 24.08 -2.76
N GLY A 16 5.86 24.06 -1.90
CA GLY A 16 5.49 25.14 -1.00
C GLY A 16 5.86 24.81 0.44
N PRO A 17 5.69 25.75 1.38
CA PRO A 17 6.08 25.56 2.79
C PRO A 17 5.43 24.33 3.46
N TRP A 18 4.24 23.94 3.02
CA TRP A 18 3.48 22.81 3.53
C TRP A 18 3.99 21.46 3.04
N THR A 19 4.48 21.37 1.80
CA THR A 19 4.95 20.12 1.19
C THR A 19 6.29 19.69 1.76
N GLN A 20 7.22 20.62 1.99
CA GLN A 20 8.50 20.32 2.64
C GLN A 20 8.33 19.77 4.06
N ALA A 21 7.33 20.22 4.82
CA ALA A 21 7.04 19.67 6.14
C ALA A 21 6.57 18.20 6.10
N SER A 22 5.78 17.84 5.08
CA SER A 22 5.32 16.46 4.85
C SER A 22 6.47 15.51 4.50
N PHE A 23 7.42 15.99 3.69
CA PHE A 23 8.60 15.20 3.30
C PHE A 23 9.66 15.14 4.38
N ASN A 24 9.73 16.09 5.31
CA ASN A 24 10.67 16.00 6.44
C ASN A 24 10.28 14.90 7.45
N ILE A 25 9.03 14.40 7.43
CA ILE A 25 8.58 13.26 8.26
C ILE A 25 8.98 11.92 7.62
N VAL A 26 9.15 11.90 6.28
CA VAL A 26 9.71 10.77 5.53
C VAL A 26 11.07 11.22 5.04
N GLU A 27 12.07 11.17 5.90
CA GLU A 27 13.43 11.76 5.78
C GLU A 27 14.11 11.55 4.40
N ASN A 28 13.62 10.63 3.57
CA ASN A 28 14.09 10.36 2.21
C ASN A 28 12.97 10.15 1.16
N GLY A 29 11.79 10.76 1.28
CA GLY A 29 10.61 10.51 0.43
C GLY A 29 10.89 10.25 -1.06
N PRO A 30 11.52 11.20 -1.81
CA PRO A 30 11.80 11.02 -3.23
C PRO A 30 12.87 9.95 -3.53
N GLU A 31 13.90 9.83 -2.70
CA GLU A 31 14.99 8.86 -2.89
C GLU A 31 14.59 7.44 -2.50
N ALA A 32 13.84 7.28 -1.40
CA ALA A 32 13.19 6.03 -1.02
C ALA A 32 12.20 5.57 -2.11
N CYS A 33 11.46 6.50 -2.71
CA CYS A 33 10.58 6.18 -3.84
C CYS A 33 11.34 5.64 -5.05
N LYS A 34 12.46 6.29 -5.44
CA LYS A 34 13.32 5.82 -6.54
C LYS A 34 14.00 4.49 -6.24
N LYS A 35 14.26 4.17 -4.97
CA LYS A 35 14.91 2.92 -4.56
C LYS A 35 13.92 1.76 -4.42
N TYR A 36 12.72 2.04 -3.93
CA TYR A 36 11.72 1.03 -3.53
C TYR A 36 10.42 1.09 -4.36
N TRP A 37 10.42 1.75 -5.53
CA TRP A 37 9.29 1.76 -6.46
C TRP A 37 8.79 0.35 -6.79
N TRP A 38 9.70 -0.61 -6.93
CA TRP A 38 9.38 -2.00 -7.27
C TRP A 38 8.56 -2.70 -6.18
N ARG A 39 8.76 -2.35 -4.89
CA ARG A 39 7.98 -2.88 -3.78
C ARG A 39 6.52 -2.42 -3.83
N ASN A 40 6.32 -1.17 -4.26
CA ASN A 40 4.99 -0.62 -4.48
C ASN A 40 4.30 -1.26 -5.70
N LEU A 41 5.06 -1.61 -6.76
CA LEU A 41 4.52 -2.32 -7.93
C LEU A 41 4.00 -3.71 -7.57
N LEU A 42 4.71 -4.42 -6.70
CA LEU A 42 4.34 -5.74 -6.21
C LEU A 42 3.32 -5.70 -5.05
N TYR A 43 2.90 -4.52 -4.58
CA TYR A 43 2.03 -4.35 -3.41
C TYR A 43 2.55 -5.04 -2.13
N ILE A 44 3.88 -5.08 -1.94
CA ILE A 44 4.54 -5.66 -0.76
C ILE A 44 5.12 -4.60 0.18
N ASN A 45 4.92 -3.33 -0.13
CA ASN A 45 5.46 -2.21 0.64
C ASN A 45 4.88 -2.11 2.07
N ASN A 46 3.77 -2.81 2.36
CA ASN A 46 3.24 -2.95 3.72
C ASN A 46 4.16 -3.72 4.67
N PHE A 47 4.98 -4.65 4.18
CA PHE A 47 5.84 -5.50 5.03
C PHE A 47 7.15 -4.84 5.48
N PHE A 48 7.40 -3.59 5.07
CA PHE A 48 8.63 -2.86 5.35
C PHE A 48 8.36 -1.62 6.21
N ASP A 49 9.42 -1.05 6.77
CA ASP A 49 9.33 0.11 7.64
C ASP A 49 8.65 1.31 6.96
N VAL A 50 7.94 2.10 7.77
CA VAL A 50 7.18 3.27 7.31
C VAL A 50 8.10 4.32 6.67
N GLU A 51 9.35 4.41 7.13
CA GLU A 51 10.37 5.32 6.60
C GLU A 51 10.83 4.96 5.18
N GLU A 52 10.67 3.70 4.76
CA GLU A 52 11.01 3.24 3.40
C GLU A 52 9.84 3.38 2.43
N ASN A 53 8.66 3.81 2.90
CA ASN A 53 7.47 3.99 2.08
C ASN A 53 7.47 5.34 1.38
N CYS A 54 7.26 5.31 0.06
CA CYS A 54 7.14 6.52 -0.76
C CYS A 54 5.90 7.35 -0.43
N TYR A 55 4.78 6.69 -0.09
CA TYR A 55 3.52 7.37 0.16
C TYR A 55 2.57 6.53 1.04
N ALA A 56 1.89 7.15 2.00
CA ALA A 56 0.98 6.44 2.91
C ALA A 56 -0.20 5.78 2.18
N VAL A 57 -0.70 6.39 1.09
CA VAL A 57 -1.80 5.81 0.32
C VAL A 57 -1.35 4.54 -0.42
N THR A 58 -0.09 4.44 -0.86
CA THR A 58 0.38 3.20 -1.50
C THR A 58 0.53 2.08 -0.49
N TRP A 59 0.83 2.39 0.77
CA TRP A 59 0.79 1.42 1.88
C TRP A 59 -0.63 0.90 2.10
N TYR A 60 -1.62 1.79 2.19
CA TYR A 60 -3.02 1.40 2.36
C TYR A 60 -3.54 0.56 1.18
N LEU A 61 -3.24 0.98 -0.06
CA LEU A 61 -3.65 0.25 -1.25
C LEU A 61 -3.05 -1.18 -1.30
N ALA A 62 -1.82 -1.36 -0.82
CA ALA A 62 -1.21 -2.68 -0.70
C ALA A 62 -1.95 -3.57 0.30
N VAL A 63 -2.32 -3.05 1.46
CA VAL A 63 -3.14 -3.77 2.46
C VAL A 63 -4.46 -4.23 1.82
N ASP A 64 -5.16 -3.32 1.14
CA ASP A 64 -6.46 -3.61 0.53
C ASP A 64 -6.35 -4.75 -0.49
N THR A 65 -5.35 -4.72 -1.38
CA THR A 65 -5.18 -5.79 -2.37
C THR A 65 -4.96 -7.15 -1.71
N GLN A 66 -4.16 -7.21 -0.64
CA GLN A 66 -3.91 -8.45 0.11
C GLN A 66 -5.19 -8.97 0.77
N LEU A 67 -5.98 -8.07 1.38
CA LEU A 67 -7.29 -8.42 1.94
C LEU A 67 -8.26 -8.92 0.87
N TYR A 68 -8.24 -8.34 -0.33
CA TYR A 68 -9.04 -8.82 -1.46
C TYR A 68 -8.65 -10.24 -1.91
N PHE A 69 -7.38 -10.63 -1.78
CA PHE A 69 -6.95 -12.00 -2.06
C PHE A 69 -7.30 -12.97 -0.92
N VAL A 70 -7.20 -12.53 0.33
CA VAL A 70 -7.49 -13.37 1.51
C VAL A 70 -9.00 -13.57 1.72
N ALA A 71 -9.81 -12.56 1.46
CA ALA A 71 -11.26 -12.60 1.65
C ALA A 71 -11.97 -13.80 0.98
N PRO A 72 -11.77 -14.11 -0.32
CA PRO A 72 -12.42 -15.27 -0.94
C PRO A 72 -11.96 -16.60 -0.35
N ILE A 73 -10.69 -16.73 0.03
CA ILE A 73 -10.17 -17.94 0.68
C ILE A 73 -10.86 -18.16 2.03
N PHE A 74 -10.97 -17.09 2.82
CA PHE A 74 -11.66 -17.11 4.10
C PHE A 74 -13.14 -17.45 3.93
N LEU A 75 -13.83 -16.81 2.99
CA LEU A 75 -15.25 -17.04 2.72
C LEU A 75 -15.55 -18.45 2.19
N ILE A 76 -14.71 -18.98 1.28
CA ILE A 76 -14.85 -20.35 0.76
C ILE A 76 -14.59 -21.37 1.87
N THR A 77 -13.56 -21.15 2.69
CA THR A 77 -13.25 -22.02 3.83
C THR A 77 -14.39 -22.02 4.84
N LEU A 78 -15.01 -20.85 5.10
CA LEU A 78 -16.17 -20.73 5.96
C LEU A 78 -17.41 -21.42 5.36
N PHE A 79 -17.60 -21.33 4.04
CA PHE A 79 -18.71 -22.00 3.34
C PHE A 79 -18.57 -23.54 3.36
N ILE A 80 -17.34 -24.06 3.30
CA ILE A 80 -17.07 -25.50 3.28
C ILE A 80 -17.00 -26.08 4.70
N SER A 81 -16.67 -25.26 5.72
CA SER A 81 -16.61 -25.70 7.11
C SER A 81 -18.02 -26.02 7.66
N PRO A 82 -18.32 -27.30 7.97
CA PRO A 82 -19.63 -27.70 8.52
C PRO A 82 -19.84 -27.22 9.96
N ILE A 83 -18.86 -26.53 10.57
CA ILE A 83 -18.91 -26.05 11.95
C ILE A 83 -19.63 -24.69 12.06
N ALA A 84 -19.65 -23.87 11.00
CA ALA A 84 -20.33 -22.56 10.99
C ALA A 84 -21.61 -22.54 10.14
N GLY A 85 -21.83 -23.53 9.29
CA GLY A 85 -23.03 -23.65 8.49
C GLY A 85 -23.19 -25.08 8.03
N ASN A 86 -24.03 -25.82 8.74
CA ASN A 86 -24.68 -26.97 8.12
C ASN A 86 -25.94 -26.43 7.45
N PRO A 87 -25.99 -26.16 6.14
CA PRO A 87 -27.27 -25.91 5.47
C PRO A 87 -28.07 -27.20 5.26
N LEU A 88 -27.54 -28.37 5.67
CA LEU A 88 -28.13 -29.69 5.43
C LEU A 88 -28.40 -30.49 6.72
N HIS A 89 -28.69 -29.82 7.83
CA HIS A 89 -29.44 -30.42 8.93
C HIS A 89 -30.59 -29.52 9.39
#